data_AF-A0A968I1T2-F1
#
_entry.id   AF-A0A968I1T2-F1
#
_cell.length_a   1.000
_cell.length_b   1.000
_cell.length_c   1.000
_cell.angle_alpha   90.00
_cell.angle_beta   90.00
_cell.angle_gamma   90.00
#
_symmetry.space_group_name_H-M   'P 1'
#
loop_
_entity.id
_entity.type
_entity.pdbx_description
1 polymer ?
#
loop_
_entity_poly.entity_id
_entity_poly.type
_entity_poly.pdbx_seq_one_letter_code
_entity_poly.pdbx_strand_id
1 'polypeptide(L)'
;MLDLRGLTGDQPANFVVNSEAVFNNTVGFYRVDNAEGAVGSLRPGDAGYARAAVERRVNSFARNANTASTLTGGGILAPFLIANGTVDQFLNQNAANANTSLPLAYFSYIAANPDRVDHVRLLGDNIFGFEDLPGGGDQDFNDIVLQVKFT
;
A
#
# COMPACT_ATOMS: atom_id res chain seq x y z
N MET A 1 -7.01 1.26 -6.05
CA MET A 1 -7.16 2.51 -5.28
C MET A 1 -8.53 2.52 -4.61
N LEU A 2 -8.67 3.29 -3.52
CA LEU A 2 -9.96 3.74 -3.00
C LEU A 2 -10.21 5.17 -3.48
N ASP A 3 -11.30 5.40 -4.19
CA ASP A 3 -11.70 6.73 -4.64
C ASP A 3 -12.74 7.31 -3.68
N LEU A 4 -12.31 8.25 -2.84
CA LEU A 4 -13.16 8.91 -1.85
C LEU A 4 -13.53 10.33 -2.28
N ARG A 5 -13.24 10.74 -3.53
CA ARG A 5 -13.48 12.13 -3.99
C ARG A 5 -14.94 12.54 -3.92
N GLY A 6 -15.87 11.59 -4.06
CA GLY A 6 -17.30 11.82 -3.93
C GLY A 6 -17.83 11.83 -2.49
N LEU A 7 -16.97 11.57 -1.50
CA LEU A 7 -17.33 11.51 -0.08
C LEU A 7 -16.78 12.73 0.66
N THR A 8 -17.48 13.17 1.70
CA THR A 8 -17.10 14.33 2.51
C THR A 8 -17.03 13.97 3.99
N GLY A 9 -16.10 14.56 4.72
CA GLY A 9 -15.94 14.32 6.16
C GLY A 9 -15.40 12.92 6.45
N ASP A 10 -15.58 12.50 7.70
CA ASP A 10 -15.06 11.26 8.22
C ASP A 10 -15.88 10.05 7.72
N GLN A 11 -15.17 9.04 7.23
CA GLN A 11 -15.70 7.78 6.71
C GLN A 11 -15.18 6.66 7.60
N PRO A 12 -15.92 6.25 8.65
CA PRO A 12 -15.54 5.13 9.48
C PRO A 12 -15.55 3.85 8.64
N ALA A 13 -14.53 3.02 8.82
CA ALA A 13 -14.39 1.77 8.11
C ALA A 13 -13.70 0.71 8.98
N ASN A 14 -14.01 -0.55 8.70
CA ASN A 14 -13.30 -1.69 9.24
C ASN A 14 -12.33 -2.25 8.20
N PHE A 15 -11.09 -2.46 8.61
CA PHE A 15 -10.01 -2.99 7.78
C PHE A 15 -9.73 -4.42 8.22
N VAL A 16 -9.85 -5.36 7.29
CA VAL A 16 -9.57 -6.78 7.52
C VAL A 16 -8.39 -7.18 6.67
N VAL A 17 -7.32 -7.64 7.31
CA VAL A 17 -6.09 -8.11 6.67
C VAL A 17 -5.95 -9.60 6.93
N ASN A 18 -5.84 -10.40 5.88
CA ASN A 18 -5.49 -11.80 5.96
C ASN A 18 -4.16 -12.04 5.23
N SER A 19 -3.39 -13.02 5.66
CA SER A 19 -2.06 -13.30 5.12
C SER A 19 -1.77 -14.78 5.06
N GLU A 20 -1.41 -15.27 3.87
CA GLU A 20 -0.93 -16.64 3.66
C GLU A 20 0.61 -16.72 3.60
N ALA A 21 1.28 -15.57 3.49
CA ALA A 21 2.73 -15.49 3.37
C ALA A 21 3.53 -15.83 4.65
N VAL A 22 4.81 -16.14 4.45
CA VAL A 22 5.79 -16.30 5.54
C VAL A 22 6.26 -14.94 6.08
N PHE A 23 6.38 -13.92 5.22
CA PHE A 23 6.89 -12.61 5.63
C PHE A 23 5.99 -11.90 6.64
N ASN A 24 6.62 -11.12 7.51
CA ASN A 24 5.92 -10.25 8.45
C ASN A 24 5.62 -8.90 7.78
N ASN A 25 4.60 -8.91 6.93
CA ASN A 25 4.22 -7.78 6.10
C ASN A 25 3.43 -6.71 6.85
N THR A 26 3.57 -5.47 6.39
CA THR A 26 2.71 -4.34 6.76
C THR A 26 2.01 -3.79 5.51
N VAL A 27 0.69 -3.65 5.53
CA VAL A 27 -0.08 -3.04 4.42
C VAL A 27 -0.79 -1.79 4.87
N GLY A 28 -1.13 -0.91 3.94
CA GLY A 28 -1.89 0.29 4.27
C GLY A 28 -2.27 1.10 3.06
N PHE A 29 -2.73 2.32 3.34
CA PHE A 29 -3.05 3.29 2.30
C PHE A 29 -2.26 4.57 2.48
N TYR A 30 -1.91 5.21 1.37
CA TYR A 30 -1.37 6.57 1.33
C TYR A 30 -2.20 7.44 0.40
N ARG A 31 -2.17 8.76 0.64
CA ARG A 31 -2.92 9.71 -0.18
C ARG A 31 -2.13 10.12 -1.41
N VAL A 32 -2.74 10.02 -2.58
CA VAL A 32 -2.19 10.60 -3.82
C VAL A 32 -2.94 11.86 -4.21
N ASP A 33 -2.27 12.74 -4.94
CA ASP A 33 -2.80 14.04 -5.34
C ASP A 33 -3.65 13.97 -6.61
N ASN A 34 -3.47 12.92 -7.43
CA ASN A 34 -4.22 12.67 -8.65
C ASN A 34 -4.28 11.18 -9.00
N ALA A 35 -5.00 10.84 -10.07
CA ALA A 35 -5.19 9.46 -10.51
C ALA A 35 -3.88 8.80 -10.99
N GLU A 36 -2.94 9.61 -11.47
CA GLU A 36 -1.62 9.20 -11.95
C GLU A 36 -0.65 8.87 -10.80
N GLY A 37 -1.07 9.05 -9.55
CA GLY A 37 -0.30 8.66 -8.38
C GLY A 37 0.68 9.71 -7.89
N ALA A 38 0.54 10.98 -8.27
CA ALA A 38 1.45 12.01 -7.82
C ALA A 38 1.45 12.17 -6.29
N VAL A 39 2.63 12.40 -5.71
CA VAL A 39 2.83 12.77 -4.31
C VAL A 39 3.65 14.06 -4.27
N GLY A 40 2.98 15.20 -4.05
CA GLY A 40 3.59 16.51 -4.23
C GLY A 40 4.04 16.71 -5.69
N SER A 41 5.32 17.00 -5.89
CA SER A 41 5.92 17.13 -7.21
C SER A 41 6.45 15.80 -7.79
N LEU A 42 6.40 14.71 -7.02
CA LEU A 42 6.96 13.42 -7.41
C LEU A 42 5.93 12.56 -8.14
N ARG A 43 6.37 11.94 -9.23
CA ARG A 43 5.62 10.90 -9.95
C ARG A 43 6.11 9.51 -9.56
N PRO A 44 5.27 8.47 -9.68
CA PRO A 44 5.72 7.10 -9.50
C PRO A 44 6.99 6.79 -10.31
N GLY A 45 8.04 6.36 -9.62
CA GLY A 45 9.35 6.06 -10.20
C GLY A 45 10.39 7.17 -10.11
N ASP A 46 10.01 8.38 -9.69
CA ASP A 46 10.98 9.42 -9.33
C ASP A 46 11.77 9.01 -8.08
N ALA A 47 13.03 9.45 -8.01
CA ALA A 47 13.85 9.26 -6.82
C ALA A 47 13.17 9.90 -5.60
N GLY A 48 13.03 9.13 -4.51
CA GLY A 48 12.35 9.57 -3.29
C GLY A 48 10.83 9.38 -3.27
N TYR A 49 10.21 8.93 -4.37
CA TYR A 49 8.77 8.67 -4.41
C TYR A 49 8.32 7.70 -3.32
N ALA A 50 9.00 6.56 -3.17
CA ALA A 50 8.61 5.52 -2.22
C ALA A 50 8.61 6.03 -0.77
N ARG A 51 9.64 6.79 -0.39
CA ARG A 51 9.71 7.49 0.90
C ARG A 51 8.53 8.44 1.08
N ALA A 52 8.31 9.35 0.12
CA ALA A 52 7.26 10.35 0.21
C ALA A 52 5.86 9.73 0.30
N ALA A 53 5.61 8.65 -0.44
CA ALA A 53 4.37 7.89 -0.40
C ALA A 53 4.13 7.27 0.99
N VAL A 54 5.13 6.58 1.55
CA VAL A 54 5.02 5.93 2.87
C VAL A 54 4.94 6.95 4.01
N GLU A 55 5.64 8.08 3.92
CA GLU A 55 5.51 9.20 4.86
C GLU A 55 4.09 9.81 4.81
N ARG A 56 3.43 9.81 3.64
CA ARG A 56 2.04 10.28 3.44
C ARG A 56 0.98 9.18 3.67
N ARG A 57 1.34 8.10 4.37
CA ARG A 57 0.37 7.07 4.77
C ARG A 57 -0.77 7.68 5.58
N VAL A 58 -1.98 7.17 5.35
CA VAL A 58 -3.17 7.46 6.16
C VAL A 58 -3.29 6.44 7.28
N ASN A 59 -3.00 5.18 6.97
CA ASN A 59 -2.99 4.07 7.92
C ASN A 59 -2.02 2.99 7.48
N SER A 60 -1.73 2.07 8.41
CA SER A 60 -0.96 0.87 8.17
C SER A 60 -1.33 -0.20 9.19
N PHE A 61 -1.35 -1.45 8.76
CA PHE A 61 -1.81 -2.60 9.53
C PHE A 61 -0.82 -3.75 9.35
N ALA A 62 -0.56 -4.47 10.44
CA ALA A 62 0.17 -5.73 10.36
C ALA A 62 -0.68 -6.82 9.68
N ARG A 63 -0.03 -7.90 9.25
CA ARG A 63 -0.72 -9.11 8.79
C ARG A 63 -1.74 -9.63 9.82
N ASN A 64 -2.82 -10.26 9.35
CA ASN A 64 -3.86 -10.88 10.19
C ASN A 64 -4.55 -9.91 11.17
N ALA A 65 -4.66 -8.63 10.78
CA ALA A 65 -5.32 -7.59 11.57
C ALA A 65 -6.81 -7.46 11.25
N ASN A 66 -7.59 -7.05 12.24
CA ASN A 66 -8.98 -6.62 12.08
C ASN A 66 -9.16 -5.35 12.92
N THR A 67 -9.28 -4.20 12.27
CA THR A 67 -9.15 -2.90 12.95
C THR A 67 -10.11 -1.88 12.36
N ALA A 68 -10.84 -1.18 13.23
CA ALA A 68 -11.62 -0.01 12.85
C ALA A 68 -10.70 1.21 12.73
N SER A 69 -10.88 1.99 11.66
CA SER A 69 -10.18 3.25 11.45
C SER A 69 -11.06 4.20 10.64
N THR A 70 -10.77 5.50 10.70
CA THR A 70 -11.53 6.53 9.98
C THR A 70 -10.70 7.02 8.81
N LEU A 71 -11.32 7.06 7.62
CA LEU A 71 -10.75 7.68 6.44
C LEU A 71 -11.38 9.07 6.25
N THR A 72 -10.59 10.06 5.86
CA THR A 72 -11.13 11.35 5.44
C THR A 72 -11.53 11.28 3.96
N GLY A 73 -12.75 11.72 3.63
CA GLY A 73 -13.22 11.85 2.25
C GLY A 73 -12.45 12.91 1.42
N GLY A 74 -12.83 13.05 0.16
CA GLY A 74 -12.33 14.10 -0.73
C GLY A 74 -10.97 13.81 -1.38
N GLY A 75 -10.52 12.56 -1.45
CA GLY A 75 -9.23 12.19 -2.02
C GLY A 75 -9.17 10.79 -2.59
N ILE A 76 -8.01 10.46 -3.16
CA ILE A 76 -7.71 9.10 -3.65
C ILE A 76 -6.69 8.49 -2.71
N LEU A 77 -6.96 7.28 -2.25
CA LEU A 77 -6.03 6.51 -1.43
C LEU A 77 -5.51 5.31 -2.22
N ALA A 78 -4.18 5.19 -2.28
CA ALA A 78 -3.50 4.11 -2.96
C ALA A 78 -3.01 3.06 -1.94
N PRO A 79 -3.27 1.76 -2.17
CA PRO A 79 -2.73 0.71 -1.33
C PRO A 79 -1.21 0.57 -1.51
N PHE A 80 -0.53 0.19 -0.44
CA PHE A 80 0.87 -0.21 -0.43
C PHE A 80 1.12 -1.39 0.50
N LEU A 81 2.22 -2.09 0.25
CA LEU A 81 2.76 -3.18 1.06
C LEU A 81 4.22 -2.84 1.42
N ILE A 82 4.62 -3.06 2.66
CA ILE A 82 6.00 -3.18 3.11
C ILE A 82 6.27 -4.66 3.35
N ALA A 83 7.08 -5.25 2.48
CA ALA A 83 7.41 -6.67 2.52
C ALA A 83 8.41 -6.97 3.64
N ASN A 84 8.08 -7.95 4.49
CA ASN A 84 8.87 -8.42 5.62
C ASN A 84 9.38 -7.33 6.58
N GLY A 85 8.54 -6.33 6.88
CA GLY A 85 8.90 -5.31 7.85
C GLY A 85 7.77 -4.33 8.14
N THR A 86 8.11 -3.35 8.99
CA THR A 86 7.24 -2.23 9.35
C THR A 86 7.55 -0.98 8.54
N VAL A 87 6.62 -0.02 8.55
CA VAL A 87 6.83 1.32 7.98
C VAL A 87 8.11 1.96 8.54
N ASP A 88 8.32 1.90 9.85
CA ASP A 88 9.51 2.51 10.48
C ASP A 88 10.80 1.82 10.04
N GLN A 89 10.80 0.49 9.90
CA GLN A 89 11.95 -0.23 9.36
C GLN A 89 12.24 0.19 7.92
N PHE A 90 11.21 0.29 7.06
CA PHE A 90 11.38 0.77 5.69
C PHE A 90 11.97 2.18 5.64
N LEU A 91 11.40 3.14 6.38
CA LEU A 91 11.86 4.53 6.37
C LEU A 91 13.29 4.70 6.91
N ASN A 92 13.73 3.83 7.83
CA ASN A 92 15.09 3.91 8.40
C ASN A 92 16.13 3.08 7.64
N GLN A 93 15.73 1.99 6.97
CA GLN A 93 16.67 1.01 6.40
C GLN A 93 16.69 1.03 4.88
N ASN A 94 15.55 1.29 4.22
CA ASN A 94 15.44 1.23 2.76
C ASN A 94 14.47 2.27 2.18
N ALA A 95 14.49 3.51 2.65
CA ALA A 95 13.59 4.55 2.18
C ALA A 95 13.73 4.88 0.68
N ALA A 96 14.89 4.57 0.08
CA ALA A 96 15.12 4.69 -1.35
C ALA A 96 14.44 3.57 -2.16
N ASN A 97 13.91 2.54 -1.49
CA ASN A 97 13.32 1.34 -2.07
C ASN A 97 14.28 0.63 -3.03
N ALA A 98 15.52 0.42 -2.64
CA ALA A 98 16.49 -0.27 -3.46
C ALA A 98 16.20 -1.78 -3.45
N ASN A 99 16.15 -2.43 -4.63
CA ASN A 99 15.87 -3.86 -4.77
C ASN A 99 16.93 -4.79 -4.14
N THR A 100 18.00 -4.24 -3.58
CA THR A 100 19.10 -4.95 -2.93
C THR A 100 19.01 -4.96 -1.41
N SER A 101 17.92 -4.44 -0.84
CA SER A 101 17.76 -4.27 0.60
C SER A 101 16.32 -4.52 1.02
N LEU A 102 16.15 -5.10 2.20
CA LEU A 102 14.85 -5.26 2.85
C LEU A 102 14.67 -4.23 3.97
N PRO A 103 13.44 -3.86 4.32
CA PRO A 103 12.19 -4.25 3.63
C PRO A 103 12.02 -3.52 2.28
N LEU A 104 11.20 -4.07 1.38
CA LEU A 104 10.81 -3.42 0.12
C LEU A 104 9.40 -2.86 0.24
N ALA A 105 9.13 -1.74 -0.43
CA ALA A 105 7.79 -1.20 -0.58
C ALA A 105 7.24 -1.49 -1.98
N TYR A 106 6.04 -2.05 -2.03
CA TYR A 106 5.30 -2.29 -3.26
C TYR A 106 4.03 -1.46 -3.30
N PHE A 107 3.76 -0.91 -4.49
CA PHE A 107 2.70 0.02 -4.78
C PHE A 107 1.89 -0.47 -5.97
N SER A 108 0.66 0.02 -6.05
CA SER A 108 -0.23 -0.19 -7.20
C SER A 108 0.19 0.61 -8.46
N TYR A 109 1.14 1.53 -8.33
CA TYR A 109 1.79 2.19 -9.46
C TYR A 109 3.10 1.47 -9.78
N ILE A 110 3.09 0.65 -10.84
CA ILE A 110 4.22 -0.22 -11.24
C ILE A 110 5.54 0.53 -11.33
N ALA A 111 5.51 1.79 -11.79
CA ALA A 111 6.72 2.60 -11.91
C ALA A 111 7.40 2.92 -10.56
N ALA A 112 6.68 2.84 -9.44
CA ALA A 112 7.23 3.01 -8.10
C ALA A 112 7.84 1.70 -7.53
N ASN A 113 7.58 0.56 -8.16
CA ASN A 113 8.08 -0.73 -7.70
C ASN A 113 9.52 -0.94 -8.16
N PRO A 114 10.41 -1.44 -7.28
CA PRO A 114 11.85 -1.46 -7.51
C PRO A 114 12.27 -2.45 -8.60
N ASP A 115 11.42 -3.44 -8.88
CA ASP A 115 11.56 -4.45 -9.92
C ASP A 115 10.62 -4.23 -11.13
N ARG A 116 9.80 -3.17 -11.12
CA ARG A 116 8.82 -2.84 -12.16
C ARG A 116 7.76 -3.93 -12.38
N VAL A 117 7.47 -4.73 -11.36
CA VAL A 117 6.41 -5.75 -11.41
C VAL A 117 5.12 -5.21 -10.81
N ASP A 118 3.97 -5.75 -11.22
CA ASP A 118 2.69 -5.48 -10.59
C ASP A 118 2.50 -6.39 -9.36
N HIS A 119 2.53 -5.78 -8.18
CA HIS A 119 2.40 -6.46 -6.89
C HIS A 119 1.04 -6.23 -6.23
N VAL A 120 0.14 -5.45 -6.82
CA VAL A 120 -1.10 -5.05 -6.15
C VAL A 120 -2.29 -5.12 -7.08
N ARG A 121 -3.26 -5.95 -6.75
CA ARG A 121 -4.47 -6.14 -7.55
C ARG A 121 -5.72 -5.75 -6.80
N LEU A 122 -6.63 -5.05 -7.47
CA LEU A 122 -8.01 -4.89 -6.99
C LEU A 122 -8.79 -6.15 -7.34
N LEU A 123 -9.27 -6.87 -6.33
CA LEU A 123 -10.03 -8.11 -6.46
C LEU A 123 -11.55 -7.88 -6.51
N GLY A 124 -12.00 -6.62 -6.35
CA GLY A 124 -13.41 -6.22 -6.28
C GLY A 124 -13.81 -5.78 -4.87
N ASP A 125 -14.91 -5.05 -4.74
CA ASP A 125 -15.52 -4.67 -3.43
C ASP A 125 -14.54 -4.13 -2.38
N ASN A 126 -13.61 -3.25 -2.79
CA ASN A 126 -12.55 -2.69 -1.95
C ASN A 126 -11.64 -3.74 -1.29
N ILE A 127 -11.43 -4.87 -1.99
CA ILE A 127 -10.49 -5.94 -1.64
C ILE A 127 -9.24 -5.77 -2.50
N PHE A 128 -8.09 -5.67 -1.84
CA PHE A 128 -6.78 -5.54 -2.48
C PHE A 128 -5.93 -6.77 -2.13
N GLY A 129 -5.49 -7.49 -3.16
CA GLY A 129 -4.53 -8.58 -3.05
C GLY A 129 -3.12 -8.09 -3.33
N PHE A 130 -2.13 -8.71 -2.70
CA PHE A 130 -0.72 -8.34 -2.81
C PHE A 130 0.18 -9.56 -3.01
N GLU A 131 1.30 -9.36 -3.69
CA GLU A 131 2.47 -10.26 -3.77
C GLU A 131 3.65 -9.65 -3.00
N ASP A 132 4.31 -10.40 -2.11
CA ASP A 132 5.35 -9.88 -1.22
C ASP A 132 6.80 -10.21 -1.63
N LEU A 133 6.97 -11.12 -2.59
CA LEU A 133 8.27 -11.53 -3.10
C LEU A 133 8.68 -10.74 -4.36
N PRO A 134 9.95 -10.32 -4.48
CA PRO A 134 10.46 -9.69 -5.69
C PRO A 134 10.18 -10.55 -6.93
N GLY A 135 9.84 -9.91 -8.05
CA GLY A 135 9.46 -10.60 -9.27
C GLY A 135 7.99 -11.05 -9.30
N GLY A 136 7.22 -10.76 -8.25
CA GLY A 136 5.78 -11.01 -8.18
C GLY A 136 5.39 -12.43 -7.75
N GLY A 137 6.28 -13.13 -7.04
CA GLY A 137 5.95 -14.41 -6.39
C GLY A 137 5.34 -15.46 -7.33
N ASP A 138 4.26 -16.09 -6.89
CA ASP A 138 3.46 -17.05 -7.66
C ASP A 138 2.21 -16.44 -8.32
N GLN A 139 1.98 -15.14 -8.11
CA GLN A 139 0.99 -14.30 -8.81
C GLN A 139 -0.47 -14.64 -8.51
N ASP A 140 -0.76 -15.21 -7.35
CA ASP A 140 -2.13 -15.47 -6.89
C ASP A 140 -2.74 -14.31 -6.06
N PHE A 141 -1.90 -13.36 -5.63
CA PHE A 141 -2.20 -12.14 -4.87
C PHE A 141 -2.83 -12.42 -3.49
N ASN A 142 -2.52 -13.56 -2.87
CA ASN A 142 -3.02 -13.93 -1.54
C ASN A 142 -2.00 -13.79 -0.40
N ASP A 143 -0.74 -13.43 -0.69
CA ASP A 143 0.30 -13.22 0.34
C ASP A 143 -0.21 -12.26 1.44
N ILE A 144 -0.88 -11.20 0.98
CA ILE A 144 -1.77 -10.36 1.79
C ILE A 144 -3.06 -10.06 1.03
N VAL A 145 -4.19 -10.14 1.72
CA VAL A 145 -5.49 -9.61 1.26
C VAL A 145 -5.99 -8.58 2.26
N LEU A 146 -6.18 -7.34 1.81
CA LEU A 146 -6.72 -6.22 2.58
C LEU A 146 -8.11 -5.85 2.07
N GLN A 147 -9.13 -6.01 2.92
CA GLN A 147 -10.50 -5.58 2.64
C GLN A 147 -10.87 -4.34 3.46
N VAL A 148 -11.54 -3.39 2.82
CA VAL A 148 -12.10 -2.20 3.48
C VAL A 148 -13.62 -2.24 3.48
N LYS A 149 -14.22 -2.19 4.66
CA LYS A 149 -15.68 -2.20 4.87
C LYS A 149 -16.13 -0.87 5.47
N PHE A 150 -16.71 0.00 4.65
CA PHE A 150 -17.34 1.22 5.13
C PHE A 150 -18.59 0.89 5.97
N THR A 151 -18.88 1.73 6.96
CA THR A 151 -20.03 1.60 7.87
C THR A 151 -21.05 2.71 7.65
#